data_AF-A0A399P0J5-F1
#
_entry.id   AF-A0A399P0J5-F1
#
_cell.length_a   1.000
_cell.length_b   1.000
_cell.length_c   1.000
_cell.angle_alpha   90.00
_cell.angle_beta   90.00
_cell.angle_gamma   90.00
#
_symmetry.space_group_name_H-M   'P 1'
#
loop_
_entity.id
_entity.type
_entity.pdbx_description
1 polymer ?
#
loop_
_entity_poly.entity_id
_entity_poly.type
_entity_poly.pdbx_seq_one_letter_code
_entity_poly.pdbx_strand_id
1 'polypeptide(L)'
;GKRALRVSFGGRARVAAIEDASRLRDALGVPLPIGTPLAFVEPVADPLGDLVGRYARTHGPFTIADAATAIGLGSAVIADTLARLGAQRRVVEGEFRQGASGSEWCDVEVLRRLRSRSLAALRSEVEPVERSAYARFLPAWQHVAGADRERGLRGVDGVLQVIEQLAGAPVPASAWETLVLPARVRDYSPAFLDELTSTGEVIWSGAGTLAGADGWVSLHLADQVALTLPEPDAHDTDELQREILTTLGTGGGYFFRQLSDAVGSMDDKALVTALWDLVWAGLVTNDTLSPLRAL
;
A
#
# COMPACT_ATOMS: atom_id res chain seq x y z
N GLY A 1 32.75 -47.35 0.79
CA GLY A 1 31.66 -48.36 0.67
C GLY A 1 30.58 -47.84 -0.26
N LYS A 2 29.74 -48.72 -0.82
CA LYS A 2 28.58 -48.32 -1.66
C LYS A 2 27.61 -47.49 -0.80
N ARG A 3 27.31 -46.26 -1.21
CA ARG A 3 26.42 -45.32 -0.47
C ARG A 3 24.96 -45.35 -0.93
N ALA A 4 24.64 -46.21 -1.90
CA ALA A 4 23.32 -46.28 -2.50
C ALA A 4 22.93 -47.72 -2.85
N LEU A 5 21.62 -47.96 -2.86
CA LEU A 5 20.97 -49.24 -3.13
C LEU A 5 20.09 -49.10 -4.37
N ARG A 6 20.05 -50.14 -5.22
CA ARG A 6 19.01 -50.26 -6.25
C ARG A 6 17.87 -51.08 -5.64
N VAL A 7 16.68 -50.48 -5.61
CA VAL A 7 15.47 -51.06 -5.02
C VAL A 7 14.31 -50.90 -5.99
N SER A 8 13.23 -51.65 -5.81
CA SER A 8 12.00 -51.51 -6.60
C SER A 8 10.81 -51.38 -5.67
N PHE A 9 10.02 -50.32 -5.83
CA PHE A 9 8.76 -50.10 -5.13
C PHE A 9 7.85 -49.17 -5.94
N GLY A 10 6.53 -49.28 -5.74
CA GLY A 10 5.55 -48.53 -6.53
C GLY A 10 5.67 -48.80 -8.04
N GLY A 11 6.02 -50.04 -8.42
CA GLY A 11 6.16 -50.47 -9.82
C GLY A 11 7.35 -49.88 -10.59
N ARG A 12 8.31 -49.22 -9.92
CA ARG A 12 9.47 -48.59 -10.56
C ARG A 12 10.78 -48.95 -9.86
N ALA A 13 11.83 -49.15 -10.64
CA ALA A 13 13.20 -49.23 -10.13
C ALA A 13 13.66 -47.83 -9.66
N ARG A 14 14.22 -47.77 -8.46
CA ARG A 14 14.68 -46.53 -7.81
C ARG A 14 16.05 -46.72 -7.17
N VAL A 15 16.73 -45.61 -6.95
CA VAL A 15 17.98 -45.56 -6.19
C VAL A 15 17.69 -44.90 -4.84
N ALA A 16 18.05 -45.58 -3.76
CA ALA A 16 17.88 -45.09 -2.39
C ALA A 16 19.23 -44.97 -1.69
N ALA A 17 19.30 -44.09 -0.70
CA ALA A 17 20.44 -44.00 0.21
C ALA A 17 20.55 -45.31 1.02
N ILE A 18 21.77 -45.75 1.32
CA ILE A 18 21.96 -47.01 2.05
C ILE A 18 21.40 -46.97 3.47
N GLU A 19 21.36 -45.77 4.05
CA GLU A 19 20.79 -45.42 5.35
C GLU A 19 19.27 -45.64 5.42
N ASP A 20 18.61 -45.89 4.29
CA ASP A 20 17.17 -46.12 4.19
C ASP A 20 16.77 -47.58 4.06
N ALA A 21 17.75 -48.50 4.09
CA ALA A 21 17.51 -49.92 3.96
C ALA A 21 16.43 -50.44 4.93
N SER A 22 16.58 -50.23 6.24
CA SER A 22 15.58 -50.67 7.22
C SER A 22 14.23 -50.00 7.03
N ARG A 23 14.19 -48.69 6.76
CA ARG A 23 12.94 -47.94 6.49
C ARG A 23 12.16 -48.51 5.31
N LEU A 24 12.85 -48.77 4.20
CA LEU A 24 12.22 -49.30 2.98
C LEU A 24 11.75 -50.74 3.17
N ARG A 25 12.54 -51.58 3.87
CA ARG A 25 12.14 -52.95 4.20
C ARG A 25 10.91 -52.95 5.10
N ASP A 26 10.95 -52.19 6.19
CA ASP A 26 9.95 -52.29 7.26
C ASP A 26 8.66 -51.54 6.92
N ALA A 27 8.74 -50.43 6.18
CA ALA A 27 7.55 -49.67 5.78
C ALA A 27 6.91 -50.18 4.48
N LEU A 28 7.70 -50.64 3.51
CA LEU A 28 7.24 -50.94 2.14
C LEU A 28 7.43 -52.41 1.74
N GLY A 29 8.03 -53.25 2.59
CA GLY A 29 8.32 -54.64 2.26
C GLY A 29 9.39 -54.80 1.16
N VAL A 30 10.22 -53.79 0.93
CA VAL A 30 11.20 -53.79 -0.16
C VAL A 30 12.33 -54.78 0.14
N PRO A 31 12.60 -55.74 -0.77
CA PRO A 31 13.70 -56.68 -0.58
C PRO A 31 15.04 -55.94 -0.70
N LEU A 32 15.91 -56.13 0.29
CA LEU A 32 17.24 -55.51 0.30
C LEU A 32 18.25 -56.33 -0.52
N PRO A 33 19.13 -55.69 -1.30
CA PRO A 33 20.18 -56.39 -2.04
C PRO A 33 21.10 -57.19 -1.13
N ILE A 34 21.57 -58.34 -1.63
CA ILE A 34 22.59 -59.16 -0.96
C ILE A 34 23.85 -58.33 -0.73
N GLY A 35 24.38 -58.36 0.50
CA GLY A 35 25.55 -57.59 0.91
C GLY A 35 25.24 -56.20 1.49
N THR A 36 23.99 -55.88 1.79
CA THR A 36 23.64 -54.68 2.56
C THR A 36 24.21 -54.82 4.00
N PRO A 37 25.06 -53.89 4.49
CA PRO A 37 25.69 -54.00 5.80
C PRO A 37 24.67 -54.02 6.95
N LEU A 38 24.89 -54.87 7.95
CA LEU A 38 23.97 -55.08 9.07
C LEU A 38 23.60 -53.79 9.81
N ALA A 39 24.55 -52.85 9.95
CA ALA A 39 24.32 -51.56 10.59
C ALA A 39 23.19 -50.71 9.97
N PHE A 40 22.84 -50.95 8.70
CA PHE A 40 21.74 -50.25 8.01
C PHE A 40 20.43 -51.05 7.96
N VAL A 41 20.44 -52.26 8.51
CA VAL A 41 19.32 -53.22 8.45
C VAL A 41 18.62 -53.31 9.82
N GLU A 42 19.16 -52.67 10.85
CA GLU A 42 18.56 -52.57 12.18
C GLU A 42 17.18 -51.86 12.12
N PRO A 43 16.15 -52.39 12.79
CA PRO A 43 14.81 -51.79 12.80
C PRO A 43 14.83 -50.36 13.34
N VAL A 44 13.97 -49.51 12.78
CA VAL A 44 13.72 -48.16 13.27
C VAL A 44 12.34 -48.06 13.92
N ALA A 45 12.16 -47.08 14.82
CA ALA A 45 10.94 -46.96 15.62
C ALA A 45 9.68 -46.62 14.81
N ASP A 46 9.77 -45.72 13.83
CA ASP A 46 8.64 -45.37 12.94
C ASP A 46 9.10 -45.33 11.47
N PRO A 47 9.26 -46.49 10.81
CA PRO A 47 9.71 -46.57 9.42
C PRO A 47 8.84 -45.75 8.46
N LEU A 48 7.52 -45.77 8.67
CA LEU A 48 6.54 -45.14 7.82
C LEU A 48 6.53 -43.61 8.01
N GLY A 49 6.50 -43.14 9.26
CA GLY A 49 6.60 -41.72 9.59
C GLY A 49 7.94 -41.11 9.20
N ASP A 50 9.02 -41.89 9.20
CA ASP A 50 10.33 -41.46 8.69
C ASP A 50 10.32 -41.23 7.18
N LEU A 51 9.72 -42.15 6.40
CA LEU A 51 9.62 -42.02 4.93
C LEU A 51 8.71 -40.85 4.54
N VAL A 52 7.51 -40.76 5.12
CA VAL A 52 6.57 -39.66 4.85
C VAL A 52 7.15 -38.33 5.33
N GLY A 53 7.77 -38.30 6.50
CA GLY A 53 8.44 -37.10 7.01
C GLY A 53 9.63 -36.67 6.17
N ARG A 54 10.37 -37.60 5.56
CA ARG A 54 11.40 -37.26 4.57
C ARG A 54 10.79 -36.66 3.32
N TYR A 55 9.73 -37.27 2.78
CA TYR A 55 9.04 -36.76 1.61
C TYR A 55 8.59 -35.30 1.83
N ALA A 56 8.00 -35.01 2.99
CA ALA A 56 7.58 -33.66 3.36
C ALA A 56 8.74 -32.65 3.46
N ARG A 57 9.93 -33.07 3.91
CA ARG A 57 11.11 -32.18 3.99
C ARG A 57 11.76 -31.87 2.65
N THR A 58 11.46 -32.65 1.61
CA THR A 58 12.07 -32.48 0.28
C THR A 58 11.11 -31.96 -0.78
N HIS A 59 9.84 -31.77 -0.44
CA HIS A 59 8.80 -31.25 -1.33
C HIS A 59 8.14 -30.02 -0.68
N GLY A 60 7.67 -29.08 -1.51
CA GLY A 60 6.78 -28.00 -1.05
C GLY A 60 5.40 -28.53 -0.67
N PRO A 61 4.38 -27.67 -0.52
CA PRO A 61 3.00 -28.12 -0.31
C PRO A 61 2.59 -29.22 -1.31
N PHE A 62 2.05 -30.32 -0.79
CA PHE A 62 1.70 -31.50 -1.57
C PHE A 62 0.36 -32.09 -1.10
N THR A 63 -0.32 -32.84 -1.96
CA THR A 63 -1.56 -33.54 -1.61
C THR A 63 -1.29 -34.97 -1.12
N ILE A 64 -2.26 -35.58 -0.42
CA ILE A 64 -2.18 -37.00 -0.04
C ILE A 64 -1.93 -37.90 -1.26
N ALA A 65 -2.53 -37.58 -2.40
CA ALA A 65 -2.38 -38.33 -3.65
C ALA A 65 -0.95 -38.26 -4.22
N ASP A 66 -0.30 -37.09 -4.12
CA ASP A 66 1.10 -36.91 -4.54
C ASP A 66 2.04 -37.80 -3.73
N ALA A 67 1.90 -37.77 -2.40
CA ALA A 67 2.72 -38.59 -1.50
C ALA A 67 2.43 -40.09 -1.66
N ALA A 68 1.17 -40.49 -1.79
CA ALA A 68 0.75 -41.87 -2.03
C ALA A 68 1.38 -42.44 -3.31
N THR A 69 1.29 -41.70 -4.41
CA THR A 69 1.87 -42.07 -5.71
C THR A 69 3.39 -42.12 -5.64
N ALA A 70 4.01 -41.14 -4.98
CA ALA A 70 5.46 -41.04 -4.90
C ALA A 70 6.08 -42.14 -4.03
N ILE A 71 5.44 -42.50 -2.91
CA ILE A 71 5.96 -43.50 -1.96
C ILE A 71 5.49 -44.92 -2.33
N GLY A 72 4.38 -45.06 -3.05
CA GLY A 72 3.81 -46.35 -3.43
C GLY A 72 2.95 -46.97 -2.31
N LEU A 73 2.24 -46.13 -1.56
CA LEU A 73 1.34 -46.53 -0.47
C LEU A 73 -0.09 -46.05 -0.74
N GLY A 74 -1.07 -46.69 -0.11
CA GLY A 74 -2.47 -46.26 -0.21
C GLY A 74 -2.71 -44.91 0.46
N SER A 75 -3.61 -44.10 -0.11
CA SER A 75 -3.93 -42.75 0.37
C SER A 75 -4.36 -42.73 1.84
N ALA A 76 -5.09 -43.75 2.32
CA ALA A 76 -5.51 -43.85 3.72
C ALA A 76 -4.31 -43.99 4.69
N VAL A 77 -3.28 -44.74 4.30
CA VAL A 77 -2.06 -44.94 5.10
C VAL A 77 -1.25 -43.65 5.17
N ILE A 78 -1.17 -42.92 4.06
CA ILE A 78 -0.52 -41.61 3.99
C ILE A 78 -1.29 -40.59 4.84
N ALA A 79 -2.62 -40.55 4.73
CA ALA A 79 -3.46 -39.65 5.52
C ALA A 79 -3.28 -39.86 7.02
N ASP A 80 -3.36 -41.11 7.50
CA ASP A 80 -3.13 -41.45 8.92
C ASP A 80 -1.73 -41.05 9.40
N THR A 81 -0.71 -41.33 8.57
CA THR A 81 0.67 -40.96 8.90
C THR A 81 0.86 -39.44 8.97
N LEU A 82 0.27 -38.69 8.03
CA LEU A 82 0.32 -37.23 8.03
C LEU A 82 -0.44 -36.63 9.21
N ALA A 83 -1.60 -37.18 9.57
CA ALA A 83 -2.34 -36.77 10.76
C ALA A 83 -1.50 -36.98 12.04
N ARG A 84 -0.83 -38.13 12.17
CA ARG A 84 0.10 -38.41 13.28
C ARG A 84 1.29 -37.43 13.29
N LEU A 85 1.90 -37.17 12.14
CA LEU A 85 3.00 -36.20 12.02
C LEU A 85 2.54 -34.76 12.30
N GLY A 86 1.30 -34.43 11.97
CA GLY A 86 0.65 -33.16 12.28
C GLY A 86 0.44 -32.99 13.78
N ALA A 87 -0.03 -34.03 14.47
CA ALA A 87 -0.12 -34.04 15.93
C ALA A 87 1.25 -33.83 16.61
N GLN A 88 2.33 -34.32 15.98
CA GLN A 88 3.73 -34.08 16.40
C GLN A 88 4.29 -32.72 15.96
N ARG A 89 3.49 -31.88 15.27
CA ARG A 89 3.90 -30.58 14.72
C ARG A 89 5.10 -30.65 13.76
N ARG A 90 5.23 -31.76 13.03
CA ARG A 90 6.26 -31.92 11.99
C ARG A 90 5.76 -31.45 10.62
N VAL A 91 4.46 -31.60 10.37
CA VAL A 91 3.77 -31.12 9.17
C VAL A 91 2.55 -30.30 9.57
N VAL A 92 2.07 -29.47 8.64
CA VAL A 92 0.85 -28.67 8.79
C VAL A 92 -0.06 -28.94 7.59
N GLU A 93 -1.35 -28.99 7.88
CA GLU A 93 -2.43 -29.11 6.91
C GLU A 93 -2.99 -27.72 6.55
N GLY A 94 -3.28 -27.46 5.27
CA GLY A 94 -3.88 -26.20 4.84
C GLY A 94 -3.93 -26.04 3.32
N GLU A 95 -4.32 -24.86 2.86
CA GLU A 95 -4.31 -24.45 1.46
C GLU A 95 -3.14 -23.49 1.22
N PHE A 96 -2.09 -23.94 0.52
CA PHE A 96 -0.84 -23.18 0.40
C PHE A 96 -0.55 -22.69 -1.02
N ARG A 97 -1.03 -23.40 -2.05
CA ARG A 97 -0.84 -23.02 -3.46
C ARG A 97 -2.08 -22.36 -4.05
N GLN A 98 -1.91 -21.27 -4.80
CA GLN A 98 -3.01 -20.62 -5.51
C GLN A 98 -3.58 -21.54 -6.59
N GLY A 99 -4.92 -21.70 -6.60
CA GLY A 99 -5.62 -22.56 -7.56
C GLY A 99 -5.54 -24.06 -7.25
N ALA A 100 -4.95 -24.46 -6.12
CA ALA A 100 -5.09 -25.82 -5.61
C ALA A 100 -6.47 -26.00 -4.96
N SER A 101 -7.09 -27.16 -5.20
CA SER A 101 -8.38 -27.52 -4.59
C SER A 101 -8.16 -28.63 -3.57
N GLY A 102 -8.60 -28.41 -2.34
CA GLY A 102 -8.53 -29.38 -1.26
C GLY A 102 -7.30 -29.25 -0.36
N SER A 103 -7.24 -30.13 0.64
CA SER A 103 -6.26 -30.06 1.70
C SER A 103 -4.84 -30.48 1.26
N GLU A 104 -3.86 -29.61 1.53
CA GLU A 104 -2.45 -29.85 1.29
C GLU A 104 -1.67 -29.99 2.61
N TRP A 105 -0.51 -30.62 2.51
CA TRP A 105 0.39 -30.86 3.63
C TRP A 105 1.76 -30.27 3.33
N CYS A 106 2.41 -29.70 4.33
CA CYS A 106 3.77 -29.19 4.20
C CYS A 106 4.57 -29.39 5.51
N ASP A 107 5.87 -29.69 5.40
CA ASP A 107 6.75 -29.68 6.56
C ASP A 107 6.90 -28.25 7.13
N VAL A 108 6.89 -28.13 8.46
CA VAL A 108 6.92 -26.84 9.16
C VAL A 108 8.14 -26.01 8.78
N GLU A 109 9.32 -26.62 8.66
CA GLU A 109 10.56 -25.91 8.33
C GLU A 109 10.62 -25.54 6.85
N VAL A 110 10.07 -26.38 5.97
CA VAL A 110 9.92 -26.04 4.54
C VAL A 110 8.99 -24.84 4.37
N LEU A 111 7.83 -24.87 5.00
CA LEU A 111 6.85 -23.76 4.95
C LEU A 111 7.45 -22.46 5.51
N ARG A 112 8.19 -22.54 6.62
CA ARG A 112 8.89 -21.39 7.20
C ARG A 112 9.90 -20.77 6.23
N ARG A 113 10.70 -21.60 5.54
CA ARG A 113 11.65 -21.14 4.52
C ARG A 113 10.96 -20.51 3.31
N LEU A 114 9.87 -21.13 2.83
CA LEU A 114 9.06 -20.59 1.74
C LEU A 114 8.54 -19.19 2.11
N ARG A 115 7.89 -19.05 3.27
CA ARG A 115 7.37 -17.75 3.75
C ARG A 115 8.47 -16.71 3.90
N SER A 116 9.62 -17.08 4.47
CA SER A 116 10.75 -16.17 4.64
C SER A 116 11.33 -15.67 3.32
N ARG A 117 11.43 -16.54 2.30
CA ARG A 117 11.92 -16.17 0.97
C ARG A 117 10.93 -15.31 0.20
N SER A 118 9.63 -15.63 0.27
CA SER A 118 8.59 -14.81 -0.35
C SER A 118 8.56 -13.40 0.25
N LEU A 119 8.71 -13.30 1.57
CA LEU A 119 8.74 -12.01 2.25
C LEU A 119 10.04 -11.22 1.99
N ALA A 120 11.18 -11.89 1.83
CA ALA A 120 12.43 -11.24 1.41
C ALA A 120 12.34 -10.69 -0.02
N ALA A 121 11.71 -11.43 -0.94
CA ALA A 121 11.47 -10.96 -2.31
C ALA A 121 10.58 -9.70 -2.33
N LEU A 122 9.46 -9.72 -1.59
CA LEU A 122 8.58 -8.54 -1.46
C LEU A 122 9.27 -7.34 -0.80
N ARG A 123 10.20 -7.57 0.15
CA ARG A 123 10.98 -6.49 0.78
C ARG A 123 12.03 -5.90 -0.15
N SER A 124 12.58 -6.70 -1.07
CA SER A 124 13.53 -6.20 -2.07
C SER A 124 12.90 -5.21 -3.05
N GLU A 125 11.57 -5.23 -3.21
CA GLU A 125 10.83 -4.27 -4.05
C GLU A 125 10.67 -2.89 -3.35
N VAL A 126 10.91 -2.81 -2.04
CA VAL A 126 10.74 -1.60 -1.21
C VAL A 126 11.97 -1.40 -0.33
N GLU A 127 13.17 -1.46 -0.92
CA GLU A 127 14.40 -1.21 -0.17
C GLU A 127 14.65 0.32 -0.02
N PRO A 128 14.98 0.81 1.20
CA PRO A 128 15.29 2.22 1.40
C PRO A 128 16.47 2.67 0.53
N VAL A 129 16.31 3.79 -0.17
CA VAL A 129 17.38 4.38 -0.96
C VAL A 129 18.42 5.09 -0.09
N GLU A 130 19.64 5.20 -0.60
CA GLU A 130 20.68 6.04 -0.01
C GLU A 130 20.19 7.48 0.21
N ARG A 131 20.56 8.10 1.34
CA ARG A 131 20.14 9.48 1.67
C ARG A 131 20.47 10.48 0.57
N SER A 132 21.61 10.29 -0.10
CA SER A 132 22.05 11.13 -1.22
C SER A 132 21.19 10.96 -2.47
N ALA A 133 20.64 9.76 -2.71
CA ALA A 133 19.70 9.53 -3.80
C ALA A 133 18.36 10.22 -3.51
N TYR A 134 17.84 10.08 -2.29
CA TYR A 134 16.63 10.78 -1.86
C TYR A 134 16.79 12.31 -1.94
N ALA A 135 17.92 12.85 -1.49
CA ALA A 135 18.20 14.29 -1.53
C ALA A 135 18.26 14.86 -2.96
N ARG A 136 18.69 14.07 -3.95
CA ARG A 136 18.64 14.49 -5.37
C ARG A 136 17.24 14.32 -5.97
N PHE A 137 16.55 13.25 -5.59
CA PHE A 137 15.23 12.93 -6.10
C PHE A 137 14.17 13.93 -5.65
N LEU A 138 14.09 14.21 -4.35
CA LEU A 138 12.98 14.95 -3.76
C LEU A 138 12.80 16.37 -4.36
N PRO A 139 13.84 17.21 -4.52
CA PRO A 139 13.67 18.54 -5.12
C PRO A 139 13.31 18.50 -6.61
N ALA A 140 13.74 17.44 -7.32
CA ALA A 140 13.39 17.24 -8.72
C ALA A 140 11.94 16.76 -8.87
N TRP A 141 11.51 15.83 -8.03
CA TRP A 141 10.13 15.35 -7.95
C TRP A 141 9.16 16.47 -7.54
N GLN A 142 9.57 17.33 -6.62
CA GLN A 142 8.81 18.50 -6.19
C GLN A 142 8.92 19.70 -7.15
N HIS A 143 9.61 19.55 -8.28
CA HIS A 143 9.83 20.59 -9.30
C HIS A 143 10.56 21.88 -8.82
N VAL A 144 11.03 21.94 -7.57
CA VAL A 144 11.71 23.12 -6.98
C VAL A 144 13.02 23.49 -7.69
N ALA A 145 13.74 22.50 -8.22
CA ALA A 145 14.96 22.75 -8.99
C ALA A 145 14.69 22.95 -10.49
N GLY A 146 13.41 22.97 -10.89
CA GLY A 146 12.97 22.99 -12.28
C GLY A 146 12.86 24.39 -12.87
N ALA A 147 12.43 25.40 -12.10
CA ALA A 147 12.12 26.74 -12.62
C ALA A 147 13.30 27.41 -13.36
N ASP A 148 14.53 27.22 -12.87
CA ASP A 148 15.75 27.78 -13.49
C ASP A 148 16.35 26.91 -14.61
N ARG A 149 15.72 25.79 -14.96
CA ARG A 149 16.21 24.84 -15.97
C ARG A 149 15.36 24.88 -17.22
N GLU A 150 15.94 24.49 -18.36
CA GLU A 150 15.21 24.44 -19.65
C GLU A 150 13.95 23.57 -19.58
N ARG A 151 13.99 22.50 -18.79
CA ARG A 151 12.90 21.52 -18.59
C ARG A 151 11.97 21.85 -17.40
N GLY A 152 12.03 23.06 -16.86
CA GLY A 152 11.11 23.50 -15.82
C GLY A 152 9.65 23.53 -16.29
N LEU A 153 8.72 23.41 -15.34
CA LEU A 153 7.30 23.61 -15.61
C LEU A 153 7.06 25.06 -16.04
N ARG A 154 6.06 25.29 -16.90
CA ARG A 154 5.76 26.62 -17.47
C ARG A 154 4.26 26.79 -17.70
N GLY A 155 3.82 28.05 -17.69
CA GLY A 155 2.45 28.42 -18.03
C GLY A 155 1.42 27.82 -17.08
N VAL A 156 0.17 27.79 -17.55
CA VAL A 156 -1.00 27.32 -16.81
C VAL A 156 -0.89 25.84 -16.46
N ASP A 157 -0.54 24.98 -17.42
CA ASP A 157 -0.34 23.54 -17.20
C ASP A 157 0.71 23.25 -16.13
N GLY A 158 1.79 24.06 -16.09
CA GLY A 158 2.81 23.95 -15.07
C GLY A 158 2.32 24.28 -13.67
N VAL A 159 1.44 25.28 -13.54
CA VAL A 159 0.79 25.62 -12.26
C VAL A 159 -0.15 24.50 -11.83
N LEU A 160 -0.96 23.97 -12.75
CA LEU A 160 -1.87 22.86 -12.49
C LEU A 160 -1.14 21.63 -11.95
N GLN A 161 -0.01 21.26 -12.57
CA GLN A 161 0.81 20.13 -12.12
C GLN A 161 1.44 20.36 -10.72
N VAL A 162 1.81 21.60 -10.39
CA VAL A 162 2.30 21.93 -9.04
C VAL A 162 1.18 21.82 -8.02
N ILE A 163 -0.03 22.29 -8.36
CA ILE A 163 -1.20 22.19 -7.50
C ILE A 163 -1.59 20.73 -7.29
N GLU A 164 -1.60 19.90 -8.34
CA GLU A 164 -1.81 18.46 -8.24
C GLU A 164 -0.83 17.82 -7.23
N GLN A 165 0.45 18.17 -7.33
CA GLN A 165 1.49 17.63 -6.45
C GLN A 165 1.37 18.08 -4.99
N LEU A 166 0.73 19.22 -4.74
CA LEU A 166 0.58 19.86 -3.42
C LEU A 166 -0.89 19.97 -2.98
N ALA A 167 -1.80 19.24 -3.61
CA ALA A 167 -3.23 19.41 -3.40
C ALA A 167 -3.60 19.18 -1.92
N GLY A 168 -4.33 20.13 -1.34
CA GLY A 168 -4.72 20.11 0.07
C GLY A 168 -3.62 20.49 1.07
N ALA A 169 -2.38 20.72 0.64
CA ALA A 169 -1.31 21.13 1.56
C ALA A 169 -1.52 22.58 2.04
N PRO A 170 -1.58 22.82 3.36
CA PRO A 170 -1.73 24.16 3.91
C PRO A 170 -0.43 24.95 3.74
N VAL A 171 -0.51 26.10 3.07
CA VAL A 171 0.61 27.02 2.84
C VAL A 171 0.12 28.44 3.13
N PRO A 172 0.96 29.35 3.66
CA PRO A 172 0.54 30.73 3.85
C PRO A 172 0.09 31.34 2.51
N ALA A 173 -1.03 32.07 2.50
CA ALA A 173 -1.60 32.64 1.29
C ALA A 173 -0.57 33.50 0.56
N SER A 174 0.19 34.30 1.31
CA SER A 174 1.27 35.14 0.78
C SER A 174 2.42 34.34 0.12
N ALA A 175 2.66 33.10 0.55
CA ALA A 175 3.78 32.28 0.10
C ALA A 175 3.51 31.55 -1.21
N TRP A 176 2.24 31.32 -1.58
CA TRP A 176 1.88 30.62 -2.82
C TRP A 176 2.48 31.30 -4.05
N GLU A 177 2.25 32.60 -4.20
CA GLU A 177 2.64 33.36 -5.39
C GLU A 177 4.01 34.03 -5.27
N THR A 178 4.61 34.04 -4.08
CA THR A 178 5.94 34.63 -3.84
C THR A 178 7.06 33.60 -3.72
N LEU A 179 6.77 32.39 -3.23
CA LEU A 179 7.77 31.36 -2.94
C LEU A 179 7.45 30.02 -3.62
N VAL A 180 6.22 29.52 -3.51
CA VAL A 180 5.90 28.13 -3.89
C VAL A 180 5.80 27.94 -5.39
N LEU A 181 4.97 28.76 -6.07
CA LEU A 181 4.77 28.70 -7.51
C LEU A 181 5.98 29.24 -8.28
N PRO A 182 6.59 30.40 -7.94
CA PRO A 182 7.78 30.89 -8.63
C PRO A 182 8.98 29.94 -8.56
N ALA A 183 9.13 29.17 -7.47
CA ALA A 183 10.22 28.20 -7.35
C ALA A 183 10.03 26.96 -8.24
N ARG A 184 8.82 26.70 -8.73
CA ARG A 184 8.48 25.46 -9.48
C ARG A 184 8.12 25.71 -10.94
N VAL A 185 7.46 26.84 -11.20
CA VAL A 185 6.99 27.26 -12.52
C VAL A 185 7.83 28.43 -12.97
N ARG A 186 8.51 28.25 -14.10
CA ARG A 186 9.34 29.29 -14.69
C ARG A 186 8.46 30.41 -15.24
N ASP A 187 8.94 31.65 -15.09
CA ASP A 187 8.28 32.87 -15.55
C ASP A 187 6.82 32.95 -15.03
N TYR A 188 6.61 32.49 -13.79
CA TYR A 188 5.29 32.46 -13.15
C TYR A 188 4.63 33.85 -13.16
N SER A 189 3.35 33.87 -13.51
CA SER A 189 2.49 35.04 -13.47
C SER A 189 1.21 34.71 -12.72
N PRO A 190 0.70 35.60 -11.84
CA PRO A 190 -0.59 35.43 -11.16
C PRO A 190 -1.75 35.09 -12.11
N ALA A 191 -1.69 35.59 -13.35
CA ALA A 191 -2.69 35.31 -14.39
C ALA A 191 -2.87 33.81 -14.67
N PHE A 192 -1.83 32.98 -14.49
CA PHE A 192 -1.94 31.53 -14.70
C PHE A 192 -2.80 30.85 -13.64
N LEU A 193 -2.70 31.32 -12.38
CA LEU A 193 -3.53 30.82 -11.29
C LEU A 193 -4.95 31.39 -11.38
N ASP A 194 -5.07 32.65 -11.79
CA ASP A 194 -6.36 33.30 -12.03
C ASP A 194 -7.18 32.56 -13.09
N GLU A 195 -6.55 32.16 -14.18
CA GLU A 195 -7.20 31.35 -15.23
C GLU A 195 -7.81 30.08 -14.63
N LEU A 196 -7.00 29.27 -13.92
CA LEU A 196 -7.44 28.01 -13.33
C LEU A 196 -8.56 28.16 -12.28
N THR A 197 -8.51 29.22 -11.49
CA THR A 197 -9.55 29.48 -10.48
C THR A 197 -10.84 29.98 -11.13
N SER A 198 -10.74 30.87 -12.11
CA SER A 198 -11.89 31.40 -12.85
C SER A 198 -12.60 30.36 -13.72
N THR A 199 -11.88 29.37 -14.26
CA THR A 199 -12.47 28.24 -14.98
C THR A 199 -13.06 27.18 -14.04
N GLY A 200 -12.77 27.29 -12.74
CA GLY A 200 -13.18 26.32 -11.73
C GLY A 200 -12.41 25.01 -11.77
N GLU A 201 -11.26 24.96 -12.46
CA GLU A 201 -10.35 23.80 -12.44
C GLU A 201 -9.63 23.67 -11.10
N VAL A 202 -9.34 24.81 -10.47
CA VAL A 202 -8.73 24.90 -9.14
C VAL A 202 -9.68 25.60 -8.17
N ILE A 203 -9.85 25.00 -7.01
CA ILE A 203 -10.58 25.55 -5.86
C ILE A 203 -9.59 25.81 -4.75
N TRP A 204 -9.84 26.81 -3.91
CA TRP A 204 -9.05 27.06 -2.71
C TRP A 204 -9.90 26.97 -1.45
N SER A 205 -9.28 26.73 -0.30
CA SER A 205 -9.94 26.82 1.01
C SER A 205 -9.01 27.44 2.03
N GLY A 206 -9.57 28.15 3.01
CA GLY A 206 -8.83 28.53 4.20
C GLY A 206 -8.58 27.33 5.11
N ALA A 207 -7.49 27.39 5.87
CA ALA A 207 -7.03 26.35 6.79
C ALA A 207 -6.56 26.95 8.12
N GLY A 208 -7.12 28.09 8.51
CA GLY A 208 -6.79 28.83 9.73
C GLY A 208 -6.07 30.16 9.49
N THR A 209 -5.99 30.96 10.55
CA THR A 209 -5.39 32.30 10.52
C THR A 209 -3.90 32.28 10.85
N LEU A 210 -3.17 33.27 10.34
CA LEU A 210 -1.81 33.59 10.76
C LEU A 210 -1.80 34.98 11.43
N ALA A 211 -0.77 35.30 12.19
CA ALA A 211 -0.60 36.65 12.72
C ALA A 211 -0.35 37.65 11.59
N GLY A 212 -1.06 38.79 11.61
CA GLY A 212 -0.99 39.81 10.56
C GLY A 212 -2.12 39.68 9.54
N ALA A 213 -1.90 40.17 8.32
CA ALA A 213 -2.84 40.07 7.20
C ALA A 213 -2.51 38.84 6.32
N ASP A 214 -2.42 37.65 6.92
CA ASP A 214 -2.14 36.40 6.21
C ASP A 214 -2.87 35.21 6.87
N GLY A 215 -3.01 34.12 6.15
CA GLY A 215 -3.72 32.92 6.59
C GLY A 215 -3.21 31.68 5.89
N TRP A 216 -3.52 30.52 6.42
CA TRP A 216 -3.23 29.25 5.76
C TRP A 216 -4.27 28.99 4.68
N VAL A 217 -3.83 28.69 3.47
CA VAL A 217 -4.67 28.37 2.32
C VAL A 217 -4.18 27.09 1.67
N SER A 218 -5.12 26.23 1.31
CA SER A 218 -4.89 25.05 0.49
C SER A 218 -5.50 25.23 -0.90
N LEU A 219 -4.82 24.69 -1.91
CA LEU A 219 -5.32 24.63 -3.29
C LEU A 219 -5.70 23.19 -3.62
N HIS A 220 -6.74 23.03 -4.43
CA HIS A 220 -7.35 21.74 -4.76
C HIS A 220 -7.71 21.70 -6.24
N LEU A 221 -7.52 20.55 -6.86
CA LEU A 221 -8.14 20.26 -8.15
C LEU A 221 -9.63 19.99 -7.94
N ALA A 222 -10.49 20.55 -8.78
CA ALA A 222 -11.94 20.43 -8.63
C ALA A 222 -12.45 18.99 -8.68
N ASP A 223 -11.82 18.12 -9.48
CA ASP A 223 -12.17 16.70 -9.59
C ASP A 223 -11.64 15.84 -8.43
N GLN A 224 -10.68 16.36 -7.64
CA GLN A 224 -10.08 15.69 -6.48
C GLN A 224 -10.39 16.37 -5.14
N VAL A 225 -11.21 17.43 -5.14
CA VAL A 225 -11.52 18.21 -3.93
C VAL A 225 -12.10 17.33 -2.82
N ALA A 226 -12.92 16.33 -3.17
CA ALA A 226 -13.50 15.38 -2.21
C ALA A 226 -12.47 14.50 -1.48
N LEU A 227 -11.24 14.40 -2.00
CA LEU A 227 -10.14 13.62 -1.40
C LEU A 227 -9.13 14.49 -0.64
N THR A 228 -9.10 15.80 -0.93
CA THR A 228 -8.03 16.69 -0.48
C THR A 228 -8.53 17.78 0.46
N LEU A 229 -9.82 18.12 0.42
CA LEU A 229 -10.44 19.06 1.34
C LEU A 229 -10.72 18.35 2.68
N PRO A 230 -10.13 18.80 3.80
CA PRO A 230 -10.42 18.21 5.11
C PRO A 230 -11.86 18.53 5.55
N GLU A 231 -12.44 17.64 6.36
CA GLU A 231 -13.69 17.98 7.06
C GLU A 231 -13.45 19.18 7.98
N PRO A 232 -14.28 20.24 7.92
CA PRO A 232 -14.13 21.39 8.79
C PRO A 232 -14.26 21.00 10.27
N ASP A 233 -13.39 21.55 11.11
CA ASP A 233 -13.53 21.43 12.56
C ASP A 233 -14.81 22.11 13.04
N ALA A 234 -15.26 21.73 14.24
CA ALA A 234 -16.38 22.40 14.89
C ALA A 234 -16.05 23.90 15.10
N HIS A 235 -16.84 24.76 14.46
CA HIS A 235 -16.71 26.22 14.55
C HIS A 235 -17.97 26.80 15.16
N ASP A 236 -17.81 27.51 16.29
CA ASP A 236 -18.91 28.21 16.94
C ASP A 236 -19.31 29.43 16.11
N THR A 237 -20.47 29.34 15.45
CA THR A 237 -20.96 30.37 14.53
C THR A 237 -21.93 31.33 15.21
N ASP A 238 -21.77 32.62 14.94
CA ASP A 238 -22.74 33.65 15.33
C ASP A 238 -24.02 33.65 14.46
N GLU A 239 -24.94 34.57 14.72
CA GLU A 239 -26.20 34.66 13.97
C GLU A 239 -25.98 34.99 12.49
N LEU A 240 -25.10 35.97 12.21
CA LEU A 240 -24.83 36.42 10.85
C LEU A 240 -24.12 35.33 10.04
N GLN A 241 -23.15 34.65 10.64
CA GLN A 241 -22.44 33.53 10.04
C GLN A 241 -23.38 32.36 9.72
N ARG A 242 -24.33 32.03 10.62
CA ARG A 242 -25.35 31.01 10.36
C ARG A 242 -26.28 31.40 9.22
N GLU A 243 -26.66 32.66 9.14
CA GLU A 243 -27.48 33.18 8.04
C GLU A 243 -26.73 33.07 6.70
N ILE A 244 -25.46 33.49 6.66
CA ILE A 244 -24.59 33.34 5.48
C ILE A 244 -24.51 31.87 5.02
N LEU A 245 -24.21 30.94 5.94
CA LEU A 245 -24.11 29.51 5.61
C LEU A 245 -25.44 28.95 5.12
N THR A 246 -26.56 29.38 5.71
CA THR A 246 -27.90 28.97 5.27
C THR A 246 -28.20 29.46 3.87
N THR A 247 -27.87 30.72 3.55
CA THR A 247 -28.06 31.30 2.21
C THR A 247 -27.19 30.58 1.18
N LEU A 248 -25.90 30.40 1.45
CA LEU A 248 -24.96 29.72 0.55
C LEU A 248 -25.28 28.23 0.38
N GLY A 249 -25.83 27.58 1.42
CA GLY A 249 -26.24 26.18 1.40
C GLY A 249 -27.38 25.86 0.43
N THR A 250 -28.08 26.88 -0.08
CA THR A 250 -29.06 26.70 -1.17
C THR A 250 -28.42 26.47 -2.54
N GLY A 251 -27.10 26.65 -2.64
CA GLY A 251 -26.28 26.41 -3.82
C GLY A 251 -26.05 27.67 -4.67
N GLY A 252 -25.01 27.61 -5.52
CA GLY A 252 -24.63 28.69 -6.43
C GLY A 252 -23.62 29.69 -5.84
N GLY A 253 -23.06 30.53 -6.71
CA GLY A 253 -22.19 31.64 -6.34
C GLY A 253 -22.97 32.92 -6.10
N TYR A 254 -22.56 33.72 -5.12
CA TYR A 254 -23.18 35.01 -4.82
C TYR A 254 -22.16 36.14 -4.99
N PHE A 255 -22.53 37.18 -5.74
CA PHE A 255 -21.80 38.43 -5.63
C PHE A 255 -22.05 39.07 -4.26
N PHE A 256 -21.07 39.81 -3.74
CA PHE A 256 -21.14 40.40 -2.40
C PHE A 256 -22.44 41.16 -2.12
N ARG A 257 -22.89 42.01 -3.05
CA ARG A 257 -24.15 42.77 -2.88
C ARG A 257 -25.39 41.88 -2.84
N GLN A 258 -25.43 40.82 -3.66
CA GLN A 258 -26.53 39.85 -3.65
C GLN A 258 -26.59 39.11 -2.32
N LEU A 259 -25.42 38.73 -1.76
CA LEU A 259 -25.35 38.10 -0.45
C LEU A 259 -25.78 39.06 0.66
N SER A 260 -25.29 40.31 0.63
CA SER A 260 -25.66 41.36 1.60
C SER A 260 -27.17 41.59 1.63
N ASP A 261 -27.81 41.69 0.47
CA ASP A 261 -29.26 41.86 0.36
C ASP A 261 -30.02 40.61 0.83
N ALA A 262 -29.51 39.41 0.52
CA ALA A 262 -30.13 38.14 0.90
C ALA A 262 -30.08 37.87 2.41
N VAL A 263 -28.99 38.24 3.09
CA VAL A 263 -28.84 38.15 4.55
C VAL A 263 -29.31 39.42 5.27
N GLY A 264 -29.85 40.40 4.54
CA GLY A 264 -30.37 41.66 5.10
C GLY A 264 -29.32 42.52 5.84
N SER A 265 -28.02 42.30 5.62
CA SER A 265 -26.97 43.06 6.29
C SER A 265 -26.83 44.44 5.67
N MET A 266 -26.82 45.48 6.52
CA MET A 266 -26.52 46.86 6.14
C MET A 266 -25.09 47.29 6.53
N ASP A 267 -24.33 46.40 7.17
CA ASP A 267 -22.94 46.65 7.58
C ASP A 267 -21.99 45.78 6.75
N ASP A 268 -21.48 46.36 5.67
CA ASP A 268 -20.50 45.72 4.78
C ASP A 268 -19.26 45.24 5.54
N LYS A 269 -18.82 45.98 6.57
CA LYS A 269 -17.59 45.65 7.31
C LYS A 269 -17.82 44.44 8.21
N ALA A 270 -18.96 44.38 8.90
CA ALA A 270 -19.34 43.22 9.69
C ALA A 270 -19.50 41.98 8.78
N LEU A 271 -20.11 42.13 7.61
CA LEU A 271 -20.29 41.04 6.65
C LEU A 271 -18.95 40.52 6.11
N VAL A 272 -18.02 41.40 5.73
CA VAL A 272 -16.66 41.01 5.30
C VAL A 272 -15.91 40.29 6.41
N THR A 273 -16.05 40.74 7.67
CA THR A 273 -15.41 40.11 8.82
C THR A 273 -15.94 38.70 9.04
N ALA A 274 -17.28 38.54 9.05
CA ALA A 274 -17.92 37.23 9.19
C ALA A 274 -17.54 36.26 8.05
N LEU A 275 -17.45 36.75 6.81
CA LEU A 275 -17.01 35.95 5.67
C LEU A 275 -15.56 35.47 5.83
N TRP A 276 -14.65 36.34 6.23
CA TRP A 276 -13.26 35.93 6.47
C TRP A 276 -13.13 34.92 7.61
N ASP A 277 -13.87 35.10 8.70
CA ASP A 277 -13.89 34.15 9.81
C ASP A 277 -14.36 32.75 9.33
N LEU A 278 -15.41 32.71 8.49
CA LEU A 278 -15.89 31.46 7.87
C LEU A 278 -14.90 30.88 6.85
N VAL A 279 -14.21 31.71 6.07
CA VAL A 279 -13.16 31.27 5.13
C VAL A 279 -12.04 30.59 5.91
N TRP A 280 -11.56 31.20 6.99
CA TRP A 280 -10.49 30.64 7.80
C TRP A 280 -10.91 29.39 8.58
N ALA A 281 -12.20 29.26 8.88
CA ALA A 281 -12.79 28.02 9.38
C ALA A 281 -12.98 26.93 8.30
N GLY A 282 -12.67 27.23 7.03
CA GLY A 282 -12.82 26.28 5.92
C GLY A 282 -14.28 26.03 5.50
N LEU A 283 -15.22 26.88 5.91
CA LEU A 283 -16.65 26.69 5.70
C LEU A 283 -17.19 27.34 4.43
N VAL A 284 -16.51 28.37 3.93
CA VAL A 284 -16.85 29.07 2.68
C VAL A 284 -15.59 29.39 1.89
N THR A 285 -15.74 29.60 0.59
CA THR A 285 -14.63 29.99 -0.30
C THR A 285 -15.11 30.92 -1.42
N ASN A 286 -14.16 31.41 -2.21
CA ASN A 286 -14.38 32.25 -3.40
C ASN A 286 -13.89 31.50 -4.66
N ASP A 287 -14.41 31.88 -5.82
CA ASP A 287 -14.02 31.36 -7.13
C ASP A 287 -12.71 31.98 -7.67
N THR A 288 -12.15 32.99 -6.99
CA THR A 288 -10.87 33.62 -7.33
C THR A 288 -10.00 33.85 -6.09
N LEU A 289 -8.69 34.05 -6.30
CA LEU A 289 -7.77 34.48 -5.23
C LEU A 289 -7.69 36.01 -5.08
N SER A 290 -8.40 36.79 -5.89
CA SER A 290 -8.32 38.26 -5.85
C SER A 290 -8.59 38.85 -4.46
N PRO A 291 -9.59 38.36 -3.67
CA PRO A 291 -9.81 38.85 -2.31
C PRO A 291 -8.65 38.55 -1.36
N LEU A 292 -7.98 37.40 -1.49
CA LEU A 292 -6.82 37.04 -0.67
C LEU A 292 -5.64 38.00 -0.91
N ARG A 293 -5.42 38.42 -2.15
CA ARG A 293 -4.35 39.38 -2.50
C ARG A 293 -4.60 40.79 -1.97
N ALA A 294 -5.83 41.09 -1.57
CA ALA A 294 -6.23 42.42 -1.10
C ALA A 294 -6.29 42.54 0.44
N LEU A 295 -5.95 41.47 1.17
CA LEU A 295 -5.89 41.43 2.64
C LEU A 295 -4.79 42.31 3.22
#